data_AF-A0A1E3JHY9-F1
#
_entry.id   AF-A0A1E3JHY9-F1
#
_cell.length_a   1.000
_cell.length_b   1.000
_cell.length_c   1.000
_cell.angle_alpha   90.00
_cell.angle_beta   90.00
_cell.angle_gamma   90.00
#
_symmetry.space_group_name_H-M   'P 1'
#
loop_
_entity.id
_entity.type
_entity.pdbx_description
1 polymer ?
#
loop_
_entity_poly.entity_id
_entity_poly.type
_entity_poly.pdbx_seq_one_letter_code
_entity_poly.pdbx_strand_id
1 'polypeptide(L)'
;MAELGISPTDTVASDSSIEINDAMFCEHGLEVCKSCEFDAREDNDFMMGVDAAPRGPLELPAHYKNQKDGSYTCKAHGNPNCKSCFSWKKQIVKLHKEGKKAASKKKTDSGTNLY
;
A
#
# COMPACT_ATOMS: atom_id res chain seq x y z
N MET A 1 -39.49 24.58 14.72
CA MET A 1 -39.54 23.19 14.25
C MET A 1 -38.38 22.99 13.28
N ALA A 2 -37.46 22.10 13.64
CA ALA A 2 -36.31 21.59 12.88
C ALA A 2 -35.31 22.62 12.29
N GLU A 3 -34.43 23.12 13.17
CA GLU A 3 -33.07 23.50 12.77
C GLU A 3 -32.36 22.21 12.35
N LEU A 4 -32.13 22.03 11.04
CA LEU A 4 -31.34 20.93 10.51
C LEU A 4 -29.87 21.21 10.80
N GLY A 5 -29.46 20.85 12.02
CA GLY A 5 -28.06 20.74 12.41
C GLY A 5 -27.38 19.71 11.52
N ILE A 6 -26.65 20.20 10.52
CA ILE A 6 -25.54 19.48 9.92
C ILE A 6 -24.51 19.24 11.03
N SER A 7 -24.61 18.07 11.68
CA SER A 7 -23.56 17.55 12.54
C SER A 7 -22.23 17.58 11.78
N PRO A 8 -21.12 18.06 12.36
CA PRO A 8 -19.79 18.02 11.74
C PRO A 8 -19.20 16.59 11.68
N THR A 9 -20.04 15.56 11.79
CA THR A 9 -19.64 14.16 11.67
C THR A 9 -19.76 13.65 10.23
N ASP A 10 -20.34 14.43 9.30
CA ASP A 10 -20.21 14.17 7.87
C ASP A 10 -18.88 14.75 7.34
N THR A 11 -17.77 14.34 7.96
CA THR A 11 -16.46 14.33 7.29
C THR A 11 -16.05 12.88 7.13
N VAL A 12 -16.90 12.09 6.46
CA VAL A 12 -16.54 10.77 5.93
C VAL A 12 -15.66 10.88 4.67
N ALA A 13 -14.94 11.98 4.50
CA ALA A 13 -13.79 12.06 3.61
C ALA A 13 -12.57 11.44 4.33
N SER A 14 -12.65 10.16 4.68
CA SER A 14 -11.51 9.36 5.17
C SER A 14 -10.79 8.63 4.02
N ASP A 15 -10.98 9.12 2.79
CA ASP A 15 -10.44 8.61 1.52
C ASP A 15 -9.28 9.47 1.00
N SER A 16 -8.44 10.04 1.87
CA SER A 16 -7.27 10.78 1.39
C SER A 16 -6.19 9.79 0.96
N SER A 17 -6.30 9.24 -0.24
CA SER A 17 -5.21 8.49 -0.86
C SER A 17 -3.98 9.41 -0.99
N ILE A 18 -2.85 8.99 -0.44
CA ILE A 18 -1.58 9.69 -0.52
C ILE A 18 -0.72 9.05 -1.59
N GLU A 19 -0.14 9.89 -2.44
CA GLU A 19 0.75 9.46 -3.50
C GLU A 19 2.20 9.72 -3.10
N ILE A 20 3.02 8.67 -3.10
CA ILE A 20 4.41 8.73 -2.69
C ILE A 20 5.23 8.10 -3.78
N ASN A 21 6.05 8.90 -4.48
CA ASN A 21 6.91 8.41 -5.56
C ASN A 21 6.14 7.51 -6.55
N ASP A 22 4.96 7.95 -7.00
CA ASP A 22 4.13 7.25 -8.00
C ASP A 22 3.40 5.99 -7.48
N ALA A 23 3.45 5.69 -6.18
CA ALA A 23 2.61 4.68 -5.54
C ALA A 23 1.56 5.33 -4.62
N MET A 24 0.36 4.81 -4.69
CA MET A 24 -0.80 5.21 -3.93
C MET A 24 -0.95 4.39 -2.64
N PHE A 25 -1.20 5.07 -1.53
CA PHE A 25 -1.43 4.49 -0.21
C PHE A 25 -2.61 5.20 0.45
N CYS A 26 -3.23 4.62 1.47
CA CYS A 26 -4.11 5.39 2.34
C CYS A 26 -3.31 6.27 3.32
N GLU A 27 -3.98 7.16 4.07
CA GLU A 27 -3.32 7.99 5.10
C GLU A 27 -2.61 7.18 6.20
N HIS A 28 -3.01 5.93 6.43
CA HIS A 28 -2.31 5.03 7.35
C HIS A 28 -0.96 4.53 6.80
N GLY A 29 -0.66 4.82 5.54
CA GLY A 29 0.52 4.30 4.86
C GLY A 29 0.38 2.83 4.48
N LEU A 30 -0.83 2.36 4.22
CA LEU A 30 -1.08 1.00 3.76
C LEU A 30 -1.65 1.03 2.35
N GLU A 31 -1.09 0.24 1.46
CA GLU A 31 -1.63 0.07 0.11
C GLU A 31 -2.92 -0.75 0.12
N VAL A 32 -2.99 -1.71 1.06
CA VAL A 32 -4.22 -2.44 1.37
C VAL A 32 -4.56 -2.18 2.82
N CYS A 33 -5.58 -1.35 3.05
CA CYS A 33 -6.02 -0.99 4.38
C CYS A 33 -7.40 -1.58 4.64
N LYS A 34 -7.48 -2.53 5.59
CA LYS A 34 -8.78 -3.08 6.02
C LYS A 34 -9.64 -2.07 6.77
N SER A 35 -9.02 -1.08 7.40
CA SER A 35 -9.73 -0.04 8.15
C SER A 35 -10.39 0.99 7.24
N CYS A 36 -9.75 1.29 6.10
CA CYS A 36 -10.28 2.21 5.08
C CYS A 36 -10.98 1.49 3.92
N GLU A 37 -11.00 0.15 3.92
CA GLU A 37 -11.43 -0.67 2.78
C GLU A 37 -10.74 -0.26 1.45
N PHE A 38 -9.48 0.17 1.55
CA PHE A 38 -8.69 0.69 0.44
C PHE A 38 -7.80 -0.41 -0.12
N ASP A 39 -7.84 -0.66 -1.43
CA ASP A 39 -6.95 -1.60 -2.13
C ASP A 39 -6.41 -0.95 -3.40
N ALA A 40 -5.18 -0.46 -3.33
CA ALA A 40 -4.48 0.14 -4.48
C ALA A 40 -3.43 -0.80 -5.09
N ARG A 41 -3.57 -2.13 -4.93
CA ARG A 41 -2.60 -3.07 -5.50
C ARG A 41 -2.57 -2.96 -7.01
N GLU A 42 -3.72 -3.13 -7.63
CA GLU A 42 -3.85 -3.12 -9.09
C GLU A 42 -3.40 -1.79 -9.70
N ASP A 43 -3.77 -0.66 -9.09
CA ASP A 43 -3.33 0.67 -9.49
C ASP A 43 -1.80 0.83 -9.36
N ASN A 44 -1.22 0.47 -8.21
CA ASN A 44 0.22 0.57 -8.01
C ASN A 44 1.02 -0.34 -8.94
N ASP A 45 0.51 -1.55 -9.21
CA ASP A 45 1.11 -2.46 -10.18
C ASP A 45 1.09 -1.83 -11.59
N PHE A 46 -0.05 -1.25 -12.00
CA PHE A 46 -0.20 -0.58 -13.29
C PHE A 46 0.71 0.66 -13.42
N MET A 47 0.71 1.55 -12.43
CA MET A 47 1.55 2.77 -12.38
C MET A 47 3.04 2.41 -12.46
N MET A 48 3.45 1.34 -11.77
CA MET A 48 4.84 0.87 -11.79
C MET A 48 5.21 0.08 -13.06
N GLY A 49 4.24 -0.15 -13.95
CA GLY A 49 4.39 -0.93 -15.17
C GLY A 49 4.75 -2.39 -14.90
N VAL A 50 4.12 -2.98 -13.89
CA VAL A 50 4.24 -4.40 -13.55
C VAL A 50 2.89 -5.09 -13.69
N ASP A 51 2.92 -6.36 -14.07
CA ASP A 51 1.71 -7.14 -14.31
C ASP A 51 0.98 -7.41 -12.98
N ALA A 52 -0.33 -7.23 -12.94
CA ALA A 52 -1.13 -7.48 -11.75
C ALA A 52 -1.06 -8.98 -11.38
N ALA A 53 -0.55 -9.30 -10.19
CA ALA A 53 -0.43 -10.68 -9.74
C ALA A 53 -0.53 -10.80 -8.21
N PRO A 54 -0.76 -12.00 -7.68
CA PRO A 54 -0.99 -12.21 -6.26
C PRO A 54 0.29 -11.95 -5.47
N ARG A 55 0.34 -10.78 -4.83
CA ARG A 55 1.42 -10.34 -3.94
C ARG A 55 0.87 -9.93 -2.58
N GLY A 56 1.77 -9.86 -1.61
CA GLY A 56 1.47 -9.24 -0.32
C GLY A 56 1.16 -7.74 -0.45
N PRO A 57 0.45 -7.16 0.53
CA PRO A 57 0.21 -5.73 0.58
C PRO A 57 1.53 -4.98 0.77
N LEU A 58 1.64 -3.81 0.14
CA LEU A 58 2.77 -2.91 0.35
C LEU A 58 2.50 -2.00 1.56
N GLU A 59 3.51 -1.83 2.40
CA GLU A 59 3.44 -0.97 3.57
C GLU A 59 4.41 0.19 3.42
N LEU A 60 3.95 1.39 3.75
CA LEU A 60 4.76 2.59 3.73
C LEU A 60 5.71 2.56 4.93
N PRO A 61 7.03 2.51 4.72
CA PRO A 61 7.98 2.56 5.82
C PRO A 61 7.91 3.91 6.54
N ALA A 62 8.54 3.98 7.72
CA ALA A 62 8.60 5.17 8.53
C ALA A 62 9.04 6.40 7.69
N HIS A 63 8.18 7.39 7.62
CA HIS A 63 8.35 8.59 6.81
C HIS A 63 7.92 9.84 7.59
N TYR A 64 8.27 11.00 7.05
CA TYR A 64 7.90 12.32 7.53
C TYR A 64 7.24 13.09 6.39
N LYS A 65 6.03 13.60 6.61
CA LYS A 65 5.31 14.44 5.64
C LYS A 65 5.76 15.89 5.80
N ASN A 66 6.31 16.47 4.74
CA ASN A 66 6.66 17.88 4.75
C ASN A 66 5.40 18.73 4.55
N GLN A 67 4.98 19.45 5.58
CA GLN A 67 3.76 20.27 5.53
C GLN A 67 3.84 21.44 4.55
N LYS A 68 5.05 21.83 4.13
CA LYS A 68 5.25 22.97 3.21
C LYS A 68 5.13 22.60 1.74
N ASP A 69 5.51 21.37 1.40
CA ASP A 69 5.68 20.92 0.01
C ASP A 69 4.81 19.68 -0.29
N GLY A 70 4.23 19.05 0.74
CA GLY A 70 3.47 17.81 0.63
C GLY A 70 4.35 16.57 0.42
N SER A 71 5.67 16.74 0.22
CA SER A 71 6.59 15.64 -0.05
C SER A 71 6.84 14.74 1.16
N TYR A 72 6.96 13.44 0.88
CA TYR A 72 7.19 12.40 1.87
C TYR A 72 8.66 12.04 1.95
N THR A 73 9.28 12.27 3.11
CA THR A 73 10.70 12.04 3.36
C THR A 73 10.90 10.78 4.18
N CYS A 74 11.75 9.87 3.71
CA CYS A 74 12.06 8.65 4.47
C CYS A 74 12.66 9.01 5.83
N LYS A 75 12.13 8.46 6.92
CA LYS A 75 12.65 8.73 8.28
C LYS A 75 14.02 8.10 8.53
N ALA A 76 14.31 6.96 7.89
CA ALA A 76 15.58 6.27 8.04
C ALA A 76 16.76 6.97 7.34
N HIS A 77 16.51 7.59 6.18
CA HIS A 77 17.57 8.19 5.34
C HIS A 77 17.43 9.70 5.14
N GLY A 78 16.35 10.33 5.63
CA GLY A 78 16.12 11.76 5.50
C GLY A 78 15.96 12.25 4.06
N ASN A 79 15.53 11.39 3.12
CA ASN A 79 15.43 11.74 1.70
C ASN A 79 13.99 11.56 1.15
N PRO A 80 13.42 12.58 0.46
CA PRO A 80 12.09 12.50 -0.17
C PRO A 80 12.00 11.50 -1.33
N ASN A 81 13.12 11.20 -2.00
CA ASN A 81 13.21 10.21 -3.06
C ASN A 81 14.16 9.07 -2.63
N CYS A 82 13.93 8.52 -1.45
CA CYS A 82 14.77 7.46 -0.93
C CYS A 82 14.62 6.19 -1.77
N LYS A 83 15.55 5.92 -2.68
CA LYS A 83 15.57 4.69 -3.50
C LYS A 83 15.68 3.41 -2.68
N SER A 84 16.05 3.46 -1.40
CA SER A 84 16.06 2.26 -0.55
C SER A 84 14.68 1.95 0.04
N CYS A 85 13.87 2.97 0.32
CA CYS A 85 12.59 2.84 1.02
C CYS A 85 11.38 3.06 0.11
N PHE A 86 11.47 3.96 -0.87
CA PHE A 86 10.41 4.30 -1.82
C PHE A 86 10.65 3.69 -3.22
N SER A 87 11.51 2.67 -3.34
CA SER A 87 11.62 1.89 -4.59
C SER A 87 10.46 0.90 -4.75
N TRP A 88 9.24 1.41 -4.91
CA TRP A 88 8.01 0.62 -4.94
C TRP A 88 8.04 -0.44 -6.02
N LYS A 89 8.45 -0.11 -7.25
CA LYS A 89 8.65 -1.08 -8.33
C LYS A 89 9.50 -2.29 -7.90
N LYS A 90 10.60 -2.07 -7.17
CA LYS A 90 11.46 -3.17 -6.70
C LYS A 90 10.79 -3.96 -5.58
N GLN A 91 10.11 -3.28 -4.66
CA GLN A 91 9.37 -3.93 -3.58
C GLN A 91 8.24 -4.79 -4.11
N ILE A 92 7.44 -4.26 -5.03
CA ILE A 92 6.36 -4.98 -5.71
C ILE A 92 6.93 -6.22 -6.41
N VAL A 93 7.95 -6.08 -7.28
CA VAL A 93 8.58 -7.24 -7.96
C VAL A 93 9.11 -8.28 -6.96
N LYS A 94 9.63 -7.85 -5.81
CA LYS A 94 10.07 -8.76 -4.75
C LYS A 94 8.88 -9.50 -4.11
N LEU A 95 7.83 -8.78 -3.73
CA LEU A 95 6.59 -9.33 -3.16
C LEU A 95 5.90 -10.30 -4.14
N HIS A 96 5.93 -10.01 -5.44
CA HIS A 96 5.49 -10.92 -6.50
C HIS A 96 6.27 -12.24 -6.49
N LYS A 97 7.60 -12.18 -6.39
CA LYS A 97 8.44 -13.39 -6.28
C LYS A 97 8.14 -14.16 -5.00
N GLU A 98 7.91 -13.48 -3.89
CA GLU A 98 7.55 -14.08 -2.61
C GLU A 98 6.16 -14.72 -2.65
N GLY A 99 5.18 -14.05 -3.23
CA GLY A 99 3.83 -14.56 -3.47
C GLY A 99 3.82 -15.81 -4.37
N LYS A 100 4.58 -15.78 -5.47
CA LYS A 100 4.76 -16.96 -6.35
C LYS A 100 5.38 -18.15 -5.60
N LYS A 101 6.40 -17.91 -4.76
CA LYS A 101 7.00 -18.97 -3.92
C LYS A 101 6.02 -19.52 -2.88
N ALA A 102 5.25 -18.67 -2.23
CA ALA A 102 4.24 -19.08 -1.26
C ALA A 102 3.12 -19.90 -1.91
N ALA A 103 2.68 -19.53 -3.12
CA ALA A 103 1.71 -20.29 -3.91
C ALA A 103 2.25 -21.67 -4.32
N SER A 104 3.51 -21.75 -4.72
CA SER A 104 4.15 -23.04 -5.05
C SER A 104 4.29 -23.96 -3.84
N LYS A 105 4.59 -23.41 -2.65
CA LYS A 105 4.75 -24.19 -1.42
C LYS A 105 3.42 -24.78 -0.91
N LYS A 106 2.30 -24.05 -1.08
CA LYS A 106 0.95 -24.56 -0.78
C LYS A 106 0.51 -25.72 -1.68
N LYS A 107 1.00 -25.79 -2.94
CA LYS A 107 0.68 -26.92 -3.83
C LYS A 107 1.40 -28.23 -3.48
N THR A 108 2.50 -28.18 -2.71
CA THR A 108 3.27 -29.39 -2.37
C THR A 108 2.83 -30.03 -1.05
N ASP A 109 2.11 -29.32 -0.17
CA ASP A 109 1.71 -29.84 1.16
C ASP A 109 0.41 -30.67 1.13
N SER A 110 -0.39 -30.60 0.07
CA SER A 110 -1.61 -31.43 -0.10
C SER A 110 -1.31 -32.83 -0.68
N GLY A 111 -0.17 -33.40 -0.30
CA GLY A 111 0.34 -34.69 -0.81
C GLY A 111 0.76 -35.67 0.28
N THR A 112 0.30 -35.53 1.53
CA THR A 112 0.54 -36.51 2.59
C THR A 112 -0.36 -37.74 2.40
N ASN A 113 0.12 -38.62 1.51
CA ASN A 113 0.19 -40.06 1.67
C ASN A 113 -0.81 -40.68 2.67
N LEU A 114 -2.01 -41.01 2.19
CA LEU A 114 -2.83 -42.08 2.77
C LEU A 114 -2.27 -43.41 2.26
N TYR A 115 -1.38 -44.03 3.01
CA TYR A 115 -1.21 -45.49 2.99
C TYR A 115 -0.66 -45.99 4.33
#